data_AF-A0A8S3IP85-F1
#
_entry.id   AF-A0A8S3IP85-F1
#
_cell.length_a   1.000
_cell.length_b   1.000
_cell.length_c   1.000
_cell.angle_alpha   90.00
_cell.angle_beta   90.00
_cell.angle_gamma   90.00
#
_symmetry.space_group_name_H-M   'P 1'
#
loop_
_entity.id
_entity.type
_entity.pdbx_description
1 polymer ?
#
loop_
_entity_poly.entity_id
_entity_poly.type
_entity_poly.pdbx_seq_one_letter_code
_entity_poly.pdbx_strand_id
1 'polypeptide(L)'
;MFRTKYGRVADSVFYMLGGNNAFNYSKAIDKLEGYISPMFAAISSRMQGPNRDKYGFIYRYNGTNGFNYTIRTGINDLTIKGQMVDFASEYTPFKTAFENWQTTIFDGMTFPILGNPTNRKVINVFQPDFCRPVQLRYNRTVSKFGFPHLHEYVLKLVDVEKCPEMDEFCPEADKIDITKCLS
;
A
#
# COMPACT_ATOMS: atom_id res chain seq x y z
N MET A 1 -2.67 4.16 -13.69
CA MET A 1 -2.50 3.62 -15.06
C MET A 1 -3.89 3.33 -15.59
N PHE A 2 -4.37 4.03 -16.63
CA PHE A 2 -5.74 3.85 -17.13
C PHE A 2 -5.91 2.45 -17.75
N ARG A 3 -6.64 1.56 -17.07
CA ARG A 3 -7.11 0.31 -17.68
C ARG A 3 -8.31 0.64 -18.57
N THR A 4 -8.03 0.97 -19.81
CA THR A 4 -9.07 1.07 -20.83
C THR A 4 -9.30 -0.31 -21.46
N LYS A 5 -10.48 -0.54 -22.02
CA LYS A 5 -10.83 -1.75 -22.80
C LYS A 5 -10.02 -1.90 -24.10
N TYR A 6 -9.12 -0.96 -24.39
CA TYR A 6 -8.23 -0.99 -25.54
C TYR A 6 -6.97 -1.75 -25.10
N GLY A 7 -6.52 -2.73 -25.90
CA GLY A 7 -5.47 -3.69 -25.52
C GLY A 7 -4.10 -3.07 -25.18
N ARG A 8 -3.02 -3.85 -25.29
CA ARG A 8 -1.65 -3.40 -24.94
C ARG A 8 -1.15 -2.16 -25.72
N VAL A 9 -1.88 -1.71 -26.74
CA VAL A 9 -1.57 -0.54 -27.57
C VAL A 9 -2.70 0.47 -27.42
N ALA A 10 -2.36 1.68 -26.96
CA ALA A 10 -3.31 2.77 -26.86
C ALA A 10 -3.76 3.21 -28.28
N ASP A 11 -5.07 3.45 -28.45
CA ASP A 11 -5.65 3.96 -29.70
C ASP A 11 -5.00 5.29 -30.11
N SER A 12 -4.86 5.55 -31.41
CA SER A 12 -4.50 6.84 -32.01
C SER A 12 -5.17 8.05 -31.34
N VAL A 13 -6.41 7.90 -30.89
CA VAL A 13 -7.19 8.92 -30.18
C VAL A 13 -6.54 9.31 -28.84
N PHE A 14 -5.85 8.39 -28.15
CA PHE A 14 -5.09 8.68 -26.93
C PHE A 14 -3.99 9.71 -27.18
N TYR A 15 -3.22 9.53 -28.25
CA TYR A 15 -2.13 10.44 -28.62
C TYR A 15 -2.65 11.80 -29.10
N MET A 16 -3.79 11.82 -29.78
CA MET A 16 -4.45 13.07 -30.20
C MET A 16 -5.05 13.85 -29.03
N LEU A 17 -5.61 13.17 -28.02
CA LEU A 17 -6.25 13.82 -26.86
C LEU A 17 -5.26 14.29 -25.78
N GLY A 18 -4.08 13.67 -25.69
CA GLY A 18 -3.04 14.04 -24.73
C GLY A 18 -2.32 15.35 -25.07
N GLY A 19 -2.31 15.74 -26.34
CA GLY A 19 -1.37 16.75 -26.85
C GLY A 19 0.09 16.30 -26.69
N ASN A 20 1.02 16.90 -27.42
CA ASN A 20 2.45 16.55 -27.37
C ASN A 20 3.16 16.84 -26.03
N ASN A 21 2.43 17.18 -24.96
CA ASN A 21 2.98 17.55 -23.67
C ASN A 21 2.75 16.44 -22.66
N ALA A 22 3.77 15.59 -22.46
CA ALA A 22 3.79 14.56 -21.42
C ALA A 22 3.80 15.13 -19.97
N PHE A 23 3.94 16.45 -19.81
CA PHE A 23 4.09 17.11 -18.52
C PHE A 23 3.03 18.20 -18.31
N ASN A 24 2.39 18.20 -17.13
CA ASN A 24 1.43 19.21 -16.71
C ASN A 24 2.04 20.07 -15.58
N TYR A 25 2.34 21.34 -15.88
CA TYR A 25 3.09 22.24 -14.98
C TYR A 25 2.22 23.13 -14.07
N SER A 26 0.91 22.90 -14.00
CA SER A 26 0.00 23.75 -13.19
C SER A 26 -0.23 23.19 -11.78
N LYS A 27 -0.15 24.08 -10.76
CA LYS A 27 -0.30 23.87 -9.29
C LYS A 27 -0.57 22.41 -8.88
N ALA A 28 0.52 21.67 -8.64
CA ALA A 28 0.50 20.22 -8.41
C ALA A 28 -0.16 19.79 -7.09
N ILE A 29 -0.13 20.63 -6.05
CA ILE A 29 -0.59 20.28 -4.70
C ILE A 29 -2.11 20.18 -4.65
N ASP A 30 -2.84 21.20 -5.13
CA ASP A 30 -4.31 21.21 -5.14
C ASP A 30 -4.92 20.10 -6.02
N LYS A 31 -4.08 19.47 -6.87
CA LYS A 31 -4.45 18.38 -7.78
C LYS A 31 -4.17 16.99 -7.22
N LEU A 32 -3.56 16.88 -6.03
CA LEU A 32 -3.30 15.58 -5.38
C LEU A 32 -4.60 14.82 -5.11
N GLU A 33 -5.63 15.54 -4.65
CA GLU A 33 -6.98 14.99 -4.41
C GLU A 33 -7.80 14.80 -5.69
N GLY A 34 -7.29 15.27 -6.82
CA GLY A 34 -7.80 14.94 -8.14
C GLY A 34 -8.17 16.13 -9.00
N TYR A 35 -7.97 15.96 -10.29
CA TYR A 35 -8.37 16.91 -11.32
C TYR A 35 -8.92 16.19 -12.55
N ILE A 36 -9.59 16.95 -13.41
CA ILE A 36 -10.09 16.44 -14.69
C ILE A 36 -9.12 16.94 -15.76
N SER A 37 -8.37 16.03 -16.39
CA SER A 37 -7.61 16.39 -17.60
C SER A 37 -8.56 16.42 -18.80
N PRO A 38 -8.22 17.19 -19.86
CA PRO A 38 -8.98 17.14 -21.12
C PRO A 38 -9.13 15.71 -21.64
N MET A 39 -8.07 14.90 -21.52
CA MET A 39 -8.11 13.49 -21.90
C MET A 39 -9.08 12.68 -21.02
N PHE A 40 -9.04 12.85 -19.70
CA PHE A 40 -9.96 12.17 -18.78
C PHE A 40 -11.42 12.57 -19.05
N ALA A 41 -11.69 13.86 -19.27
CA ALA A 41 -13.01 14.35 -19.65
C ALA A 41 -13.52 13.66 -20.92
N ALA A 42 -12.68 13.57 -21.95
CA ALA A 42 -13.03 13.00 -23.25
C ALA A 42 -13.37 11.50 -23.21
N ILE A 43 -12.76 10.75 -22.29
CA ILE A 43 -12.99 9.29 -22.19
C ILE A 43 -13.90 8.88 -21.03
N SER A 44 -14.27 9.81 -20.14
CA SER A 44 -15.04 9.55 -18.91
C SER A 44 -16.29 8.69 -19.13
N SER A 45 -17.07 9.00 -20.19
CA SER A 45 -18.28 8.26 -20.57
C SER A 45 -18.03 6.80 -20.99
N ARG A 46 -16.78 6.45 -21.32
CA ARG A 46 -16.36 5.10 -21.73
C ARG A 46 -15.56 4.37 -20.64
N MET A 47 -15.29 5.02 -19.52
CA MET A 47 -14.56 4.41 -18.41
C MET A 47 -15.45 3.45 -17.63
N GLN A 48 -14.86 2.33 -17.21
CA GLN A 48 -15.47 1.35 -16.33
C GLN A 48 -14.67 1.31 -15.02
N GLY A 49 -15.31 0.97 -13.91
CA GLY A 49 -14.69 0.99 -12.58
C GLY A 49 -15.03 2.23 -11.74
N PRO A 50 -14.40 2.38 -10.56
CA PRO A 50 -14.78 3.36 -9.55
C PRO A 50 -14.35 4.80 -9.93
N ASN A 51 -13.24 4.98 -10.66
CA ASN A 51 -12.65 6.29 -10.94
C ASN A 51 -13.19 6.94 -12.22
N ARG A 52 -14.39 7.52 -12.18
CA ARG A 52 -15.05 8.12 -13.36
C ARG A 52 -15.03 9.64 -13.40
N ASP A 53 -14.80 10.30 -12.27
CA ASP A 53 -15.05 11.75 -12.16
C ASP A 53 -13.77 12.59 -12.23
N LYS A 54 -12.67 12.11 -11.63
CA LYS A 54 -11.36 12.78 -11.61
C LYS A 54 -10.23 11.75 -11.54
N TYR A 55 -9.00 12.19 -11.79
CA TYR A 55 -7.79 11.43 -11.46
C TYR A 55 -6.88 12.25 -10.54
N GLY A 56 -6.28 11.58 -9.56
CA GLY A 56 -5.38 12.19 -8.57
C GLY A 56 -4.59 11.10 -7.85
N PHE A 57 -3.53 11.48 -7.14
CA PHE A 57 -2.70 10.54 -6.40
C PHE A 57 -3.39 10.01 -5.13
N ILE A 58 -4.15 10.87 -4.45
CA ILE A 58 -4.96 10.54 -3.26
C ILE A 58 -6.44 10.81 -3.51
N TYR A 59 -6.89 10.69 -4.76
CA TYR A 59 -8.30 10.85 -5.11
C TYR A 59 -9.15 9.85 -4.32
N ARG A 60 -10.18 10.36 -3.63
CA ARG A 60 -11.06 9.61 -2.72
C ARG A 60 -10.38 9.07 -1.46
N TYR A 61 -9.24 9.61 -1.03
CA TYR A 61 -8.62 9.20 0.23
C TYR A 61 -9.34 9.78 1.46
N ASN A 62 -9.94 10.98 1.31
CA ASN A 62 -10.57 11.68 2.42
C ASN A 62 -11.98 11.15 2.73
N GLY A 63 -12.19 10.74 3.99
CA GLY A 63 -13.51 10.31 4.49
C GLY A 63 -14.00 8.95 4.00
N THR A 64 -13.14 8.14 3.38
CA THR A 64 -13.51 6.82 2.85
C THR A 64 -12.98 5.69 3.72
N ASN A 65 -13.86 4.74 4.08
CA ASN A 65 -13.47 3.45 4.64
C ASN A 65 -13.45 2.38 3.54
N GLY A 66 -12.47 2.47 2.64
CA GLY A 66 -12.36 1.59 1.45
C GLY A 66 -11.71 0.24 1.66
N PHE A 67 -11.39 -0.09 2.90
CA PHE A 67 -10.60 -1.26 3.28
C PHE A 67 -11.36 -2.07 4.32
N ASN A 68 -11.59 -3.34 3.98
CA ASN A 68 -12.06 -4.34 4.91
C ASN A 68 -10.87 -5.18 5.32
N TYR A 69 -10.51 -5.13 6.60
CA TYR A 69 -9.41 -5.90 7.17
C TYR A 69 -9.92 -6.74 8.34
N THR A 70 -9.45 -7.98 8.40
CA THR A 70 -9.67 -8.87 9.54
C THR A 70 -8.36 -9.04 10.30
N ILE A 71 -8.36 -8.69 11.58
CA ILE A 71 -7.18 -8.80 12.45
C ILE A 71 -7.48 -9.62 13.69
N ARG A 72 -6.47 -10.32 14.20
CA ARG A 72 -6.54 -11.03 15.48
C ARG A 72 -6.43 -10.01 16.62
N THR A 73 -7.44 -9.98 17.47
CA THR A 73 -7.53 -9.06 18.61
C THR A 73 -6.62 -9.46 19.77
N GLY A 74 -6.14 -10.70 19.79
CA GLY A 74 -5.34 -11.27 20.87
C GLY A 74 -6.16 -11.64 22.12
N ILE A 75 -7.48 -11.74 22.00
CA ILE A 75 -8.32 -12.32 23.06
C ILE A 75 -7.84 -13.77 23.28
N ASN A 76 -7.43 -14.08 24.53
CA ASN A 76 -6.82 -15.34 24.98
C ASN A 76 -5.35 -15.57 24.62
N ASP A 77 -4.77 -14.82 23.69
CA ASP A 77 -3.34 -14.91 23.34
C ASP A 77 -2.83 -13.55 22.83
N LEU A 78 -2.04 -12.85 23.65
CA LEU A 78 -1.48 -11.54 23.29
C LEU A 78 -0.34 -11.63 22.27
N THR A 79 0.19 -12.82 21.97
CA THR A 79 1.29 -13.00 21.02
C THR A 79 0.85 -12.85 19.55
N ILE A 80 -0.45 -13.00 19.29
CA ILE A 80 -1.09 -12.88 17.97
C ILE A 80 -1.81 -11.54 17.76
N LYS A 81 -1.77 -10.63 18.75
CA LYS A 81 -2.47 -9.34 18.65
C LYS A 81 -1.95 -8.52 17.46
N GLY A 82 -2.88 -8.03 16.64
CA GLY A 82 -2.57 -7.24 15.44
C GLY A 82 -2.16 -8.06 14.22
N GLN A 83 -2.13 -9.40 14.33
CA GLN A 83 -1.88 -10.26 13.17
C GLN A 83 -3.02 -10.13 12.16
N MET A 84 -2.67 -9.88 10.91
CA MET A 84 -3.59 -9.84 9.78
C MET A 84 -4.08 -11.25 9.42
N VAL A 85 -5.38 -11.38 9.14
CA VAL A 85 -6.01 -12.61 8.64
C VAL A 85 -6.35 -12.45 7.16
N ASP A 86 -7.04 -11.37 6.81
CA ASP A 86 -7.36 -11.04 5.43
C ASP A 86 -7.47 -9.52 5.22
N PHE A 87 -7.40 -9.14 3.95
CA PHE A 87 -7.59 -7.77 3.48
C PHE A 87 -8.35 -7.79 2.16
N ALA A 88 -9.31 -6.89 2.00
CA ALA A 88 -9.98 -6.59 0.75
C ALA A 88 -10.19 -5.08 0.59
N SER A 89 -10.02 -4.57 -0.62
CA SER A 89 -10.38 -3.19 -0.95
C SER A 89 -11.62 -3.15 -1.85
N GLU A 90 -12.46 -2.14 -1.64
CA GLU A 90 -13.58 -1.82 -2.54
C GLU A 90 -13.14 -0.92 -3.71
N TYR A 91 -12.01 -0.23 -3.56
CA TYR A 91 -11.50 0.71 -4.56
C TYR A 91 -10.46 0.07 -5.48
N THR A 92 -9.73 -0.92 -5.00
CA THR A 92 -8.74 -1.66 -5.79
C THR A 92 -9.15 -3.13 -5.86
N PRO A 93 -9.00 -3.81 -7.02
CA PRO A 93 -9.38 -5.22 -7.16
C PRO A 93 -8.32 -6.14 -6.52
N PHE A 94 -7.89 -5.80 -5.29
CA PHE A 94 -6.90 -6.52 -4.53
C PHE A 94 -7.53 -7.09 -3.27
N LYS A 95 -7.37 -8.40 -3.12
CA LYS A 95 -7.74 -9.16 -1.93
C LYS A 95 -6.62 -10.14 -1.64
N THR A 96 -6.28 -10.30 -0.38
CA THR A 96 -5.28 -11.27 0.08
C THR A 96 -5.68 -11.89 1.40
N ALA A 97 -5.31 -13.15 1.59
CA ALA A 97 -5.42 -13.86 2.86
C ALA A 97 -4.02 -14.16 3.37
N PHE A 98 -3.77 -13.87 4.65
CA PHE A 98 -2.45 -13.97 5.26
C PHE A 98 -2.19 -15.31 5.94
N GLU A 99 -3.22 -16.16 6.08
CA GLU A 99 -3.07 -17.50 6.68
C GLU A 99 -2.12 -18.41 5.91
N ASN A 100 -1.96 -18.19 4.61
CA ASN A 100 -1.09 -18.98 3.74
C ASN A 100 0.35 -18.45 3.64
N TRP A 101 0.67 -17.38 4.37
CA TRP A 101 2.01 -16.80 4.35
C TRP A 101 2.93 -17.57 5.29
N GLN A 102 4.20 -17.73 4.89
CA GLN A 102 5.21 -18.42 5.71
C GLN A 102 5.61 -17.59 6.95
N THR A 103 5.33 -16.30 6.94
CA THR A 103 5.55 -15.38 8.07
C THR A 103 4.24 -14.80 8.58
N THR A 104 4.21 -14.49 9.87
CA THR A 104 3.19 -13.63 10.46
C THR A 104 3.30 -12.21 9.89
N ILE A 105 2.16 -11.66 9.47
CA ILE A 105 2.04 -10.28 8.98
C ILE A 105 1.14 -9.49 9.93
N PHE A 106 1.53 -8.26 10.28
CA PHE A 106 0.81 -7.37 11.19
C PHE A 106 0.17 -6.17 10.47
N ASP A 107 -0.78 -5.51 11.10
CA ASP A 107 -1.49 -4.32 10.58
C ASP A 107 -0.64 -3.03 10.59
N GLY A 108 0.48 -3.02 11.32
CA GLY A 108 1.36 -1.86 11.43
C GLY A 108 0.97 -0.83 12.49
N MET A 109 -0.22 -0.99 13.09
CA MET A 109 -0.77 -0.10 14.12
C MET A 109 -0.75 -0.77 15.49
N THR A 110 -0.95 -2.08 15.49
CA THR A 110 -1.08 -2.91 16.68
C THR A 110 -0.06 -4.03 16.61
N PHE A 111 0.76 -4.14 17.64
CA PHE A 111 1.74 -5.21 17.75
C PHE A 111 1.41 -6.07 18.98
N PRO A 112 1.88 -7.32 19.00
CA PRO A 112 1.88 -8.12 20.22
C PRO A 112 2.57 -7.34 21.34
N ILE A 113 2.37 -7.74 22.59
CA ILE A 113 3.30 -7.30 23.65
C ILE A 113 4.62 -8.00 23.36
N LEU A 114 5.42 -7.34 22.52
CA LEU A 114 6.79 -7.72 22.25
C LEU A 114 7.52 -7.48 23.56
N GLY A 115 8.18 -8.51 24.09
CA GLY A 115 9.08 -8.36 25.24
C GLY A 115 10.24 -7.44 24.88
N ASN A 116 11.48 -7.83 25.20
CA ASN A 116 12.64 -7.03 24.79
C ASN A 116 12.71 -6.93 23.24
N PRO A 117 12.60 -5.74 22.62
CA PRO A 117 12.58 -5.59 21.17
C PRO A 117 13.90 -5.97 20.50
N THR A 118 15.00 -6.12 21.27
CA THR A 118 16.23 -6.74 20.74
C THR A 118 16.02 -8.18 20.28
N ASN A 119 15.00 -8.87 20.78
CA ASN A 119 14.69 -10.26 20.42
C ASN A 119 13.88 -10.38 19.12
N ARG A 120 13.26 -9.29 18.64
CA ARG A 120 12.60 -9.21 17.33
C ARG A 120 13.12 -8.00 16.57
N LYS A 121 14.24 -8.21 15.89
CA LYS A 121 14.84 -7.21 15.00
C LYS A 121 13.97 -6.90 13.79
N VAL A 122 12.97 -7.73 13.49
CA VAL A 122 12.15 -7.65 12.29
C VAL A 122 10.67 -7.81 12.64
N ILE A 123 9.85 -6.95 12.04
CA ILE A 123 8.39 -7.02 12.09
C ILE A 123 7.87 -6.89 10.66
N ASN A 124 7.09 -7.86 10.19
CA ASN A 124 6.48 -7.83 8.86
C ASN A 124 5.10 -7.19 8.95
N VAL A 125 4.86 -6.13 8.19
CA VAL A 125 3.64 -5.31 8.24
C VAL A 125 3.01 -5.24 6.87
N PHE A 126 1.71 -5.46 6.77
CA PHE A 126 0.98 -5.24 5.54
C PHE A 126 0.73 -3.75 5.33
N GLN A 127 1.15 -3.21 4.18
CA GLN A 127 0.81 -1.83 3.80
C GLN A 127 -0.22 -1.82 2.65
N PRO A 128 -1.47 -1.38 2.90
CA PRO A 128 -2.52 -1.33 1.88
C PRO A 128 -2.13 -0.57 0.62
N ASP A 129 -1.41 0.55 0.76
CA ASP A 129 -0.96 1.37 -0.37
C ASP A 129 0.02 0.64 -1.30
N PHE A 130 0.75 -0.35 -0.75
CA PHE A 130 1.67 -1.18 -1.50
C PHE A 130 1.08 -2.54 -1.87
N CYS A 131 -0.08 -2.89 -1.30
CA CYS A 131 -0.72 -4.20 -1.40
C CYS A 131 0.20 -5.38 -1.18
N ARG A 132 1.18 -5.19 -0.31
CA ARG A 132 2.11 -6.23 0.06
C ARG A 132 2.66 -5.95 1.44
N PRO A 133 3.20 -6.97 2.09
CA PRO A 133 3.97 -6.76 3.28
C PRO A 133 5.28 -6.03 2.99
N VAL A 134 5.63 -5.16 3.93
CA VAL A 134 6.94 -4.53 4.08
C VAL A 134 7.56 -4.99 5.38
N GLN A 135 8.86 -4.80 5.50
CA GLN A 135 9.60 -5.21 6.66
C GLN A 135 10.02 -3.99 7.48
N LEU A 136 9.74 -4.00 8.78
CA LEU A 136 10.24 -3.01 9.73
C LEU A 136 11.43 -3.61 10.46
N ARG A 137 12.62 -3.04 10.28
CA ARG A 137 13.84 -3.47 10.97
C ARG A 137 14.13 -2.56 12.13
N TYR A 138 14.34 -3.12 13.31
CA TYR A 138 14.74 -2.37 14.49
C TYR A 138 16.05 -1.63 14.22
N ASN A 139 16.06 -0.33 14.50
CA ASN A 139 17.25 0.50 14.40
C ASN A 139 17.87 0.73 15.77
N ARG A 140 17.10 1.36 16.66
CA ARG A 140 17.58 1.79 17.97
C ARG A 140 16.43 2.05 18.94
N THR A 141 16.79 2.11 20.22
CA THR A 141 15.89 2.57 21.27
C THR A 141 16.10 4.07 21.49
N VAL A 142 15.02 4.83 21.33
CA VAL A 142 14.97 6.27 21.55
C VAL A 142 14.34 6.51 22.91
N SER A 143 15.19 6.75 23.92
CA SER A 143 14.73 7.17 25.24
C SER A 143 14.72 8.70 25.29
N LYS A 144 13.54 9.32 25.18
CA LYS A 144 13.42 10.78 25.32
C LYS A 144 13.03 11.24 26.73
N PHE A 145 12.42 10.38 27.58
CA PHE A 145 11.85 10.83 28.86
C PHE A 145 11.90 9.80 30.01
N GLY A 146 12.85 8.85 30.00
CA GLY A 146 12.74 7.67 30.86
C GLY A 146 11.64 6.72 30.37
N PHE A 147 11.30 5.70 31.16
CA PHE A 147 10.33 4.68 30.77
C PHE A 147 8.95 5.30 30.45
N PRO A 148 8.27 4.91 29.37
CA PRO A 148 8.60 3.83 28.44
C PRO A 148 9.62 4.21 27.36
N HIS A 149 10.42 3.22 26.96
CA HIS A 149 11.34 3.31 25.84
C HIS A 149 10.57 3.32 24.51
N LEU A 150 10.89 4.26 23.62
CA LEU A 150 10.41 4.24 22.24
C LEU A 150 11.41 3.47 21.38
N HIS A 151 10.94 2.75 20.37
CA HIS A 151 11.80 2.00 19.45
C HIS A 151 11.64 2.56 18.04
N GLU A 152 12.78 2.89 17.44
CA GLU A 152 12.85 3.36 16.06
C GLU A 152 13.06 2.16 15.14
N TYR A 153 12.23 2.07 14.09
CA TYR A 153 12.30 1.06 13.06
C TYR A 153 12.51 1.71 11.69
N VAL A 154 13.27 1.05 10.82
CA VAL A 154 13.46 1.43 9.42
C VAL A 154 12.60 0.55 8.54
N LEU A 155 11.80 1.17 7.69
CA LEU A 155 11.03 0.47 6.66
C LEU A 155 11.97 -0.04 5.56
N LYS A 156 11.81 -1.31 5.22
CA LYS A 156 12.54 -2.02 4.18
C LYS A 156 11.54 -2.66 3.22
N LEU A 157 11.70 -2.35 1.94
CA LEU A 157 10.97 -3.02 0.88
C LEU A 157 11.65 -4.35 0.61
N VAL A 158 10.88 -5.43 0.57
CA VAL A 158 11.40 -6.79 0.32
C VAL A 158 10.67 -7.42 -0.86
N ASP A 159 11.41 -8.17 -1.65
CA ASP A 159 10.85 -8.95 -2.75
C ASP A 159 10.31 -10.28 -2.22
N VAL A 160 9.06 -10.26 -1.77
CA VAL A 160 8.36 -11.43 -1.20
C VAL A 160 8.39 -12.64 -2.13
N GLU A 161 8.39 -12.45 -3.46
CA GLU A 161 8.43 -13.57 -4.40
C GLU A 161 9.77 -14.32 -4.35
N LYS A 162 10.86 -13.60 -4.04
CA LYS A 162 12.21 -14.17 -3.87
C LYS A 162 12.52 -14.55 -2.42
N CYS A 163 11.83 -13.95 -1.46
CA CYS A 163 12.04 -14.16 -0.04
C CYS A 163 10.70 -14.32 0.70
N PRO A 164 10.03 -15.47 0.53
CA PRO A 164 8.67 -15.68 1.06
C PRO A 164 8.62 -15.75 2.59
N GLU A 165 9.73 -16.12 3.24
CA GLU A 165 9.86 -16.18 4.69
C GLU A 165 10.00 -14.79 5.34
N MET A 166 10.37 -13.76 4.56
CA MET A 166 10.52 -12.38 5.03
C MET A 166 11.35 -12.25 6.32
N ASP A 167 12.49 -12.93 6.37
CA ASP A 167 13.45 -12.90 7.49
C ASP A 167 14.38 -11.66 7.45
N GLU A 168 15.29 -11.55 8.41
CA GLU A 168 16.23 -10.43 8.51
C GLU A 168 17.27 -10.38 7.38
N PHE A 169 17.48 -11.47 6.66
CA PHE A 169 18.45 -11.62 5.58
C PHE A 169 17.86 -11.38 4.20
N CYS A 170 16.54 -11.21 4.10
CA CYS A 170 15.91 -10.89 2.83
C CYS A 170 16.56 -9.66 2.17
N PRO A 171 16.89 -9.76 0.86
CA PRO A 171 17.45 -8.65 0.11
C PRO A 171 16.44 -7.51 0.00
N GLU A 172 16.95 -6.30 0.17
CA GLU A 172 16.15 -5.09 -0.01
C GLU A 172 15.85 -4.89 -1.51
N ALA A 173 14.60 -4.52 -1.80
CA ALA A 173 14.16 -4.18 -3.14
C ALA A 173 14.19 -2.66 -3.31
N ASP A 174 14.85 -2.18 -4.38
CA ASP A 174 14.88 -0.74 -4.70
C ASP A 174 13.51 -0.21 -5.16
N LYS A 175 12.65 -1.09 -5.68
CA LYS A 175 11.34 -0.74 -6.23
C LYS A 175 10.35 -1.89 -6.08
N ILE A 176 9.08 -1.52 -6.01
CA ILE A 176 7.96 -2.45 -5.94
C ILE A 176 6.96 -2.13 -7.05
N ASP A 177 6.42 -3.17 -7.69
CA ASP A 177 5.32 -3.02 -8.63
C ASP A 177 3.99 -3.05 -7.88
N ILE A 178 3.31 -1.91 -7.84
CA ILE A 178 2.00 -1.72 -7.21
C ILE A 178 0.85 -1.66 -8.23
N THR A 179 1.09 -1.97 -9.51
CA THR A 179 0.07 -1.83 -10.56
C THR A 179 -1.17 -2.69 -10.35
N LYS A 180 -1.08 -3.76 -9.55
CA LYS A 180 -2.23 -4.58 -9.13
C LYS A 180 -3.15 -3.85 -8.14
N CYS A 181 -2.69 -2.74 -7.58
CA CYS A 181 -3.34 -1.98 -6.53
C CYS A 181 -3.61 -0.53 -6.85
N LEU A 182 -3.41 -0.16 -8.10
CA LEU A 182 -3.89 1.10 -8.61
C LEU A 182 -5.31 0.90 -9.15
N SER A 183 -6.21 1.79 -8.74
CA SER A 183 -7.59 1.88 -9.22
C SER A 183 -7.72 2.63 -10.53
#